data_AF-L9LET3-F1
#
_entry.id   AF-L9LET3-F1
#
_cell.length_a   1.000
_cell.length_b   1.000
_cell.length_c   1.000
_cell.angle_alpha   90.00
_cell.angle_beta   90.00
_cell.angle_gamma   90.00
#
_symmetry.space_group_name_H-M   'P 1'
#
loop_
_entity.id
_entity.type
_entity.pdbx_description
1 polymer ?
#
loop_
_entity_poly.entity_id
_entity_poly.type
_entity_poly.pdbx_seq_one_letter_code
_entity_poly.pdbx_strand_id
1 'polypeptide(L)'
;MTTAATAQILGNNESIEPYTSNIYTHRVLSGEFQIVNPHLLKDLTEWGLWNEEMKNQIIACNGSIQSIPEITDDLKELYKTMWEISQKTVLKMAAKRDTFIDQSQSLNIHIAEPNYGKLTSMHFYGWKQNLKTGMYYLRTRPAANPILFTLNKEKLKDKEKT
;
A
#
# COMPACT_ATOMS: atom_id res chain seq x y z
N MET A 1 -8.20 -1.96 17.05
CA MET A 1 -8.73 -3.20 16.42
C MET A 1 -8.59 -3.12 14.91
N THR A 2 -8.77 -4.22 14.19
CA THR A 2 -9.04 -4.18 12.75
C THR A 2 -10.39 -3.54 12.49
N THR A 3 -10.51 -2.74 11.43
CA THR A 3 -11.75 -2.02 11.08
C THR A 3 -12.24 -2.38 9.68
N ALA A 4 -11.80 -3.50 9.10
CA ALA A 4 -12.12 -3.91 7.73
C ALA A 4 -13.56 -3.60 7.28
N ALA A 5 -14.57 -4.11 7.99
CA ALA A 5 -15.97 -3.90 7.61
C ALA A 5 -16.45 -2.46 7.82
N THR A 6 -16.17 -1.84 8.97
CA THR A 6 -16.65 -0.49 9.29
C THR A 6 -15.93 0.60 8.50
N ALA A 7 -14.63 0.44 8.24
CA ALA A 7 -13.87 1.32 7.37
C ALA A 7 -14.38 1.24 5.93
N GLN A 8 -14.69 0.03 5.43
CA GLN A 8 -15.32 -0.13 4.12
C GLN A 8 -16.69 0.56 4.03
N ILE A 9 -17.55 0.39 5.05
CA ILE A 9 -18.86 1.07 5.11
C ILE A 9 -18.69 2.60 5.07
N LEU A 10 -17.66 3.13 5.74
CA LEU A 10 -17.40 4.56 5.82
C LEU A 10 -16.49 5.10 4.69
N GLY A 11 -16.02 4.24 3.78
CA GLY A 11 -15.11 4.64 2.69
C GLY A 11 -13.70 5.04 3.16
N ASN A 12 -13.23 4.56 4.31
CA ASN A 12 -11.92 4.85 4.88
C ASN A 12 -10.92 3.71 4.67
N ASN A 13 -9.62 4.01 4.80
CA ASN A 13 -8.59 2.97 4.88
C ASN A 13 -8.68 2.19 6.20
N GLU A 14 -8.11 0.99 6.23
CA GLU A 14 -8.18 0.13 7.42
C GLU A 14 -7.30 0.64 8.56
N SER A 15 -7.92 0.86 9.72
CA SER A 15 -7.27 1.06 11.02
C SER A 15 -6.10 2.06 10.96
N ILE A 16 -4.96 1.68 11.51
CA ILE A 16 -3.73 2.48 11.57
C ILE A 16 -2.75 2.15 10.44
N GLU A 17 -3.23 1.49 9.38
CA GLU A 17 -2.40 1.00 8.28
C GLU A 17 -2.24 2.06 7.19
N PRO A 18 -1.07 2.12 6.54
CA PRO A 18 -0.94 2.79 5.25
C PRO A 18 -1.78 2.11 4.17
N TYR A 19 -2.02 2.80 3.05
CA TYR A 19 -2.68 2.18 1.89
C TYR A 19 -1.81 1.04 1.35
N THR A 20 -2.39 -0.16 1.24
CA THR A 20 -1.68 -1.33 0.71
C THR A 20 -1.47 -1.25 -0.80
N SER A 21 -2.33 -0.50 -1.50
CA SER A 21 -2.29 -0.22 -2.92
C SER A 21 -3.06 1.07 -3.22
N ASN A 22 -2.63 1.87 -4.21
CA ASN A 22 -3.44 2.99 -4.71
C ASN A 22 -4.51 2.57 -5.73
N ILE A 23 -4.57 1.29 -6.11
CA ILE A 23 -5.67 0.75 -6.90
C ILE A 23 -6.04 -0.65 -6.40
N TYR A 24 -7.33 -0.89 -6.15
CA TYR A 24 -7.82 -2.15 -5.61
C TYR A 24 -9.12 -2.58 -6.28
N THR A 25 -9.37 -3.88 -6.29
CA THR A 25 -10.58 -4.46 -6.88
C THR A 25 -11.64 -4.61 -5.79
N HIS A 26 -12.78 -3.95 -5.97
CA HIS A 26 -13.96 -4.14 -5.15
C HIS A 26 -14.92 -5.12 -5.84
N ARG A 27 -15.25 -6.21 -5.15
CA ARG A 27 -16.21 -7.21 -5.62
C ARG A 27 -17.60 -6.91 -5.07
N VAL A 28 -18.60 -6.88 -5.94
CA VAL A 28 -20.02 -6.75 -5.60
C VAL A 28 -20.82 -7.79 -6.37
N LEU A 29 -22.11 -7.97 -6.04
CA LEU A 29 -22.98 -8.92 -6.72
C LEU A 29 -23.06 -8.70 -8.25
N SER A 30 -22.92 -7.44 -8.69
CA SER A 30 -22.96 -7.04 -10.10
C SER A 30 -21.62 -7.16 -10.84
N GLY A 31 -20.53 -7.56 -10.18
CA GLY A 31 -19.23 -7.76 -10.81
C GLY A 31 -18.04 -7.25 -9.98
N GLU A 32 -16.89 -7.14 -10.65
CA GLU A 32 -15.65 -6.60 -10.08
C GLU A 32 -15.36 -5.21 -10.64
N PHE A 33 -15.09 -4.25 -9.76
CA PHE A 33 -14.80 -2.87 -10.11
C PHE A 33 -13.42 -2.48 -9.60
N GLN A 34 -12.63 -1.83 -10.44
CA GLN A 34 -11.37 -1.23 -10.01
C GLN A 34 -11.63 0.14 -9.39
N ILE A 35 -11.19 0.31 -8.16
CA ILE A 35 -11.28 1.56 -7.41
C ILE A 35 -9.86 2.09 -7.21
N VAL A 36 -9.65 3.33 -7.63
CA VAL A 36 -8.41 4.07 -7.38
C VAL A 36 -8.55 4.79 -6.05
N ASN A 37 -7.45 4.95 -5.32
CA ASN A 37 -7.42 5.77 -4.10
C ASN A 37 -8.05 7.14 -4.41
N PRO A 38 -9.17 7.50 -3.76
CA PRO A 38 -9.94 8.69 -4.12
C PRO A 38 -9.13 9.97 -3.93
N HIS A 39 -8.18 9.97 -2.98
CA HIS A 39 -7.29 11.11 -2.75
C HIS A 39 -6.32 11.28 -3.91
N LEU A 40 -5.63 10.20 -4.32
CA LEU A 40 -4.70 10.24 -5.46
C LEU A 40 -5.43 10.63 -6.75
N LEU A 41 -6.61 10.06 -7.00
CA LEU A 41 -7.41 10.37 -8.18
C LEU A 41 -7.75 11.86 -8.24
N LYS A 42 -8.13 12.45 -7.10
CA LYS A 42 -8.41 13.89 -7.01
C LYS A 42 -7.18 14.71 -7.37
N ASP A 43 -6.05 14.44 -6.73
CA ASP A 43 -4.81 15.20 -6.95
C ASP A 43 -4.32 15.09 -8.40
N LEU A 44 -4.34 13.89 -8.98
CA LEU A 44 -3.98 13.68 -10.39
C LEU A 44 -4.94 14.40 -11.36
N THR A 45 -6.22 14.50 -11.00
CA THR A 45 -7.21 15.22 -11.83
C THR A 45 -7.01 16.72 -11.75
N GLU A 46 -6.77 17.27 -10.55
CA GLU A 46 -6.51 18.69 -10.33
C GLU A 46 -5.26 19.16 -11.08
N TRP A 47 -4.29 18.27 -11.26
CA TRP A 47 -3.03 18.56 -11.96
C TRP A 47 -3.10 18.24 -13.46
N GLY A 48 -4.25 17.80 -13.98
CA GLY A 48 -4.43 17.44 -15.39
C GLY A 48 -3.63 16.20 -15.83
N LEU A 49 -3.18 15.38 -14.89
CA LEU A 49 -2.40 14.16 -15.13
C LEU A 49 -3.29 12.91 -15.29
N TRP A 50 -4.54 12.97 -14.82
CA TRP A 50 -5.44 11.82 -14.86
C TRP A 50 -5.96 11.53 -16.28
N ASN A 51 -5.65 10.34 -16.77
CA ASN A 51 -6.17 9.80 -18.03
C ASN A 51 -6.12 8.25 -18.01
N GLU A 52 -6.67 7.61 -19.04
CA GLU A 52 -6.67 6.13 -19.15
C GLU A 52 -5.26 5.53 -19.20
N GLU A 53 -4.28 6.24 -19.75
CA GLU A 53 -2.90 5.76 -19.78
C GLU A 53 -2.26 5.76 -18.39
N MET A 54 -2.44 6.84 -17.63
CA MET A 54 -2.02 6.96 -16.23
C MET A 54 -2.62 5.84 -15.39
N LYS A 55 -3.94 5.60 -15.53
CA LYS A 55 -4.60 4.46 -14.86
C LYS A 55 -3.94 3.12 -15.21
N ASN A 56 -3.65 2.89 -16.49
CA ASN A 56 -3.01 1.66 -16.95
C ASN A 56 -1.57 1.50 -16.42
N GLN A 57 -0.81 2.59 -16.29
CA GLN A 57 0.52 2.58 -15.67
C GLN A 57 0.44 2.22 -14.19
N ILE A 58 -0.50 2.81 -13.44
CA ILE A 58 -0.72 2.49 -12.03
C ILE A 58 -1.10 1.02 -11.86
N ILE A 59 -1.96 0.47 -12.74
CA ILE A 59 -2.30 -0.96 -12.76
C ILE A 59 -1.06 -1.81 -13.04
N ALA A 60 -0.25 -1.45 -14.04
CA ALA A 60 0.98 -2.16 -14.39
C ALA A 60 1.97 -2.23 -13.22
N CYS A 61 1.99 -1.18 -12.39
CA CYS A 61 2.83 -1.07 -11.21
C CYS A 61 2.16 -1.59 -9.93
N ASN A 62 1.05 -2.34 -10.04
CA ASN A 62 0.29 -2.89 -8.91
C ASN A 62 -0.11 -1.83 -7.87
N GLY A 63 -0.55 -0.66 -8.32
CA GLY A 63 -0.97 0.45 -7.47
C GLY A 63 0.15 1.33 -6.93
N SER A 64 1.40 1.08 -7.32
CA SER A 64 2.50 2.00 -7.06
C SER A 64 2.52 3.12 -8.09
N ILE A 65 2.97 4.30 -7.68
CA ILE A 65 3.18 5.46 -8.56
C ILE A 65 4.66 5.88 -8.65
N GLN A 66 5.55 5.16 -7.96
CA GLN A 66 6.95 5.57 -7.80
C GLN A 66 7.73 5.60 -9.13
N SER A 67 7.40 4.70 -10.04
CA SER A 67 8.04 4.56 -11.35
C SER A 67 7.47 5.47 -12.44
N ILE A 68 6.42 6.25 -12.14
CA ILE A 68 5.75 7.09 -13.15
C ILE A 68 6.46 8.45 -13.21
N PRO A 69 7.12 8.81 -14.31
CA PRO A 69 7.95 10.01 -14.38
C PRO A 69 7.14 11.31 -14.36
N GLU A 70 5.89 11.29 -14.85
CA GLU A 70 5.04 12.48 -14.88
C GLU A 70 4.55 12.93 -13.49
N ILE A 71 4.67 12.07 -12.47
CA ILE A 71 4.26 12.37 -11.09
C ILE A 71 5.45 12.93 -10.31
N THR A 72 5.23 14.05 -9.64
CA THR A 72 6.22 14.73 -8.81
C THR A 72 6.60 13.96 -7.55
N ASP A 73 7.78 14.25 -7.02
CA ASP A 73 8.34 13.53 -5.88
C ASP A 73 7.54 13.72 -4.58
N ASP A 74 6.89 14.87 -4.39
CA ASP A 74 6.02 15.14 -3.25
C ASP A 74 4.77 14.23 -3.26
N LEU A 75 4.12 14.08 -4.41
CA LEU A 75 3.00 13.13 -4.56
C LEU A 75 3.46 11.68 -4.41
N LYS A 76 4.63 11.34 -4.97
CA LYS A 76 5.23 10.00 -4.80
C LYS A 76 5.49 9.68 -3.33
N GLU A 77 6.03 10.62 -2.56
CA GLU A 77 6.23 10.47 -1.11
C GLU A 77 4.91 10.31 -0.35
N LEU A 78 3.89 11.11 -0.70
CA LEU A 78 2.57 11.08 -0.05
C LEU A 78 1.82 9.76 -0.29
N TYR A 79 1.88 9.25 -1.51
CA TYR A 79 1.12 8.07 -1.94
C TYR A 79 1.96 6.79 -1.96
N LYS A 80 3.01 6.72 -1.14
CA LYS A 80 3.73 5.48 -0.90
C LYS A 80 2.79 4.39 -0.42
N THR A 81 2.88 3.23 -1.08
CA THR A 81 2.15 2.05 -0.63
C THR A 81 2.82 1.45 0.60
N MET A 82 2.10 0.61 1.35
CA MET A 82 2.62 -0.12 2.51
C MET A 82 3.90 -0.92 2.20
N TRP A 83 4.11 -1.30 0.94
CA TRP A 83 5.26 -2.05 0.46
C TRP A 83 6.50 -1.19 0.20
N GLU A 84 6.31 0.11 0.04
CA GLU A 84 7.36 1.12 -0.15
C GLU A 84 7.76 1.77 1.18
N ILE A 85 6.97 1.57 2.23
CA ILE A 85 7.22 2.09 3.57
C ILE A 85 8.09 1.11 4.38
N SER A 86 9.13 1.65 5.03
CA SER A 86 9.97 0.89 5.94
C SER A 86 9.16 0.33 7.11
N GLN A 87 9.17 -0.99 7.28
CA GLN A 87 8.50 -1.64 8.41
C GLN A 87 9.09 -1.25 9.77
N LYS A 88 10.36 -0.83 9.81
CA LYS A 88 10.97 -0.25 11.00
C LYS A 88 10.29 1.07 11.41
N THR A 89 9.91 1.89 10.43
CA THR A 89 9.14 3.13 10.66
C THR A 89 7.75 2.82 11.19
N VAL A 90 7.08 1.83 10.61
CA VAL A 90 5.77 1.35 11.09
C VAL A 90 5.85 0.92 12.56
N LEU A 91 6.81 0.06 12.91
CA LEU A 91 7.02 -0.38 14.29
C LEU A 91 7.38 0.79 15.22
N LYS A 92 8.17 1.75 14.76
CA LYS A 92 8.51 2.96 15.54
C LYS A 92 7.28 3.81 15.82
N MET A 93 6.41 4.01 14.83
CA MET A 93 5.16 4.76 15.01
C MET A 93 4.17 4.00 15.90
N ALA A 94 4.10 2.67 15.76
CA ALA A 94 3.31 1.81 16.64
C ALA A 94 3.76 1.96 18.10
N ALA A 95 5.07 1.93 18.36
CA ALA A 95 5.63 2.08 19.71
C ALA A 95 5.34 3.47 20.30
N LYS A 96 5.40 4.52 19.47
CA LYS A 96 5.07 5.89 19.90
C LYS A 96 3.60 6.05 20.31
N ARG A 97 2.66 5.40 19.62
CA ARG A 97 1.25 5.46 20.02
C ARG A 97 0.92 4.52 21.18
N ASP A 98 1.67 3.43 21.33
CA ASP A 98 1.44 2.40 22.37
C ASP A 98 1.51 2.97 23.79
N THR A 99 2.28 4.04 24.00
CA THR A 99 2.37 4.74 25.30
C THR A 99 1.05 5.34 25.76
N PHE A 100 0.08 5.51 24.84
CA PHE A 100 -1.25 6.05 25.12
C PHE A 100 -2.35 4.99 24.96
N ILE A 101 -1.98 3.71 24.79
CA ILE A 101 -2.92 2.60 24.61
C ILE A 101 -2.87 1.71 25.85
N ASP A 102 -4.00 1.63 26.56
CA ASP A 102 -4.17 0.82 27.77
C ASP A 102 -4.01 -0.69 27.48
N GLN A 103 -4.57 -1.17 26.37
CA GLN A 103 -4.48 -2.55 25.90
C GLN A 103 -3.39 -2.70 24.84
N SER A 104 -3.72 -2.95 23.58
CA SER A 104 -2.75 -3.09 22.49
C SER A 104 -3.39 -2.70 21.15
N GLN A 105 -2.71 -2.99 20.05
CA GLN A 105 -3.09 -2.65 18.69
C GLN A 105 -2.94 -3.85 17.74
N SER A 106 -3.82 -3.92 16.75
CA SER A 106 -3.75 -4.93 15.68
C SER A 106 -2.73 -4.47 14.63
N LEU A 107 -1.47 -4.90 14.76
CA LEU A 107 -0.36 -4.41 13.94
C LEU A 107 0.05 -5.42 12.86
N ASN A 108 -0.40 -5.22 11.63
CA ASN A 108 0.06 -6.02 10.49
C ASN A 108 1.44 -5.59 10.00
N ILE A 109 2.27 -6.56 9.63
CA ILE A 109 3.60 -6.36 9.06
C ILE A 109 3.62 -6.81 7.61
N HIS A 110 4.18 -5.98 6.74
CA HIS A 110 4.21 -6.21 5.31
C HIS A 110 5.66 -6.33 4.84
N ILE A 111 6.06 -7.51 4.38
CA ILE A 111 7.41 -7.76 3.85
C ILE A 111 7.25 -8.44 2.50
N ALA A 112 7.55 -7.70 1.42
CA ALA A 112 7.38 -8.21 0.05
C ALA A 112 8.17 -9.51 -0.17
N GLU A 113 9.46 -9.50 0.17
CA GLU A 113 10.37 -10.63 0.06
C GLU A 113 10.88 -11.04 1.45
N PRO A 114 10.17 -11.94 2.15
CA PRO A 114 10.53 -12.38 3.49
C PRO A 114 11.78 -13.26 3.46
N ASN A 115 12.64 -13.08 4.46
CA ASN A 115 13.73 -14.01 4.76
C ASN A 115 13.94 -14.05 6.28
N TYR A 116 14.67 -15.06 6.77
CA TYR A 116 14.93 -15.24 8.20
C TYR A 116 15.52 -13.97 8.84
N GLY A 117 16.53 -13.36 8.24
CA GLY A 117 17.16 -12.15 8.78
C GLY A 117 16.21 -10.97 8.92
N LYS A 118 15.38 -10.69 7.89
CA LYS A 118 14.38 -9.62 7.91
C LYS A 118 13.30 -9.87 8.97
N LEU A 119 12.78 -11.10 9.06
CA LEU A 119 11.75 -11.46 10.02
C LEU A 119 12.27 -11.42 11.47
N THR A 120 13.44 -12.01 11.72
CA THR A 120 14.08 -11.99 13.02
C THR A 120 14.37 -10.56 13.47
N SER A 121 15.02 -9.75 12.64
CA SER A 121 15.33 -8.36 13.01
C SER A 121 14.08 -7.51 13.26
N MET A 122 13.01 -7.73 12.49
CA MET A 122 11.71 -7.08 12.69
C MET A 122 11.09 -7.45 14.05
N HIS A 123 11.02 -8.74 14.40
CA HIS A 123 10.49 -9.19 15.69
C HIS A 123 11.31 -8.66 16.88
N PHE A 124 12.64 -8.76 16.82
CA PHE A 124 13.51 -8.25 17.87
C PHE A 124 13.43 -6.73 18.00
N TYR A 125 13.23 -6.00 16.90
CA TYR A 125 13.02 -4.55 16.96
C TYR A 125 11.71 -4.21 17.68
N GLY A 126 10.59 -4.86 17.33
CA GLY A 126 9.31 -4.64 18.02
C GLY A 126 9.37 -4.96 19.51
N TRP A 127 10.00 -6.08 19.87
CA TRP A 127 10.21 -6.49 21.26
C TRP A 127 11.06 -5.48 22.05
N LYS A 128 12.19 -5.02 21.49
CA LYS A 128 13.05 -4.00 22.14
C LYS A 128 12.35 -2.66 22.35
N GLN A 129 11.34 -2.36 21.55
CA GLN A 129 10.50 -1.16 21.68
C GLN A 129 9.34 -1.35 22.67
N ASN A 130 9.27 -2.48 23.39
CA ASN A 130 8.22 -2.83 24.34
C ASN A 130 6.81 -2.89 23.73
N LEU A 131 6.70 -3.20 22.43
CA LEU A 131 5.38 -3.40 21.82
C LEU A 131 4.69 -4.61 22.43
N LYS A 132 3.47 -4.41 22.92
CA LYS A 132 2.62 -5.48 23.45
C LYS A 132 2.23 -6.49 22.36
N THR A 133 1.87 -5.99 21.17
CA THR A 133 1.68 -6.79 19.95
C THR A 133 2.79 -6.48 18.95
N GLY A 134 3.76 -7.40 18.81
CA GLY A 134 4.86 -7.25 17.85
C GLY A 134 4.45 -7.52 16.39
N MET A 135 3.44 -8.37 16.17
CA MET A 135 2.90 -8.68 14.84
C MET A 135 1.51 -9.33 14.99
N TYR A 136 0.56 -8.93 14.15
CA TYR A 136 -0.74 -9.57 14.00
C TYR A 136 -0.73 -10.54 12.82
N TYR A 137 -0.81 -10.05 11.58
CA TYR A 137 -0.49 -10.84 10.39
C TYR A 137 0.84 -10.42 9.77
N LEU A 138 1.55 -11.41 9.23
CA LEU A 138 2.57 -11.20 8.22
C LEU A 138 1.92 -11.25 6.84
N ARG A 139 2.07 -10.18 6.05
CA ARG A 139 1.65 -10.11 4.66
C ARG A 139 2.87 -10.09 3.76
N THR A 140 2.87 -10.96 2.75
CA THR A 140 3.97 -11.11 1.79
C THR A 140 3.44 -10.94 0.37
N ARG A 141 4.31 -10.61 -0.57
CA ARG A 141 3.97 -10.61 -2.01
C ARG A 141 4.51 -11.87 -2.66
N PRO A 142 3.79 -12.46 -3.63
CA PRO A 142 4.35 -13.53 -4.45
C PRO A 142 5.57 -13.01 -5.23
N ALA A 143 6.54 -13.88 -5.48
CA ALA A 143 7.76 -13.53 -6.22
C ALA A 143 7.48 -13.18 -7.71
N ALA A 144 6.37 -13.68 -8.26
CA ALA A 144 5.94 -13.39 -9.61
C ALA A 144 4.66 -12.55 -9.60
N ASN A 145 4.64 -11.51 -10.43
CA ASN A 145 3.43 -10.74 -10.67
C ASN A 145 2.46 -11.54 -11.55
N PRO A 146 1.15 -11.50 -11.27
CA PRO A 146 0.16 -12.10 -12.16
C PRO A 146 0.20 -11.44 -13.53
N ILE A 147 -0.09 -12.22 -14.57
CA ILE A 147 -0.16 -11.71 -15.95
C ILE A 147 -1.38 -10.79 -16.06
N LEU A 148 -1.13 -9.50 -16.32
CA LEU A 148 -2.17 -8.49 -16.53
C LEU A 148 -2.64 -8.54 -17.99
N PHE A 149 -3.67 -9.32 -18.27
CA PHE A 149 -4.18 -9.57 -19.63
C PHE A 149 -4.86 -8.37 -20.30
N THR A 150 -5.33 -7.41 -19.51
CA THR A 150 -6.06 -6.23 -20.00
C THR A 150 -5.16 -5.08 -20.43
N LEU A 151 -3.86 -5.13 -20.12
CA LEU A 151 -2.92 -4.06 -20.45
C LEU A 151 -2.31 -4.28 -21.83
N ASN A 152 -2.41 -3.27 -22.71
CA ASN A 152 -1.64 -3.24 -23.94
C ASN A 152 -0.17 -2.94 -23.62
N LYS A 153 0.65 -3.99 -23.60
CA LYS A 153 2.07 -3.93 -23.22
C LYS A 153 2.93 -3.12 -24.19
N GLU A 154 2.51 -2.92 -25.43
CA GLU A 154 3.29 -2.16 -26.41
C GLU A 154 3.31 -0.67 -26.06
N LYS A 155 2.14 -0.10 -25.72
CA LYS A 155 2.00 1.30 -25.31
C LYS A 155 2.77 1.65 -24.04
N LEU A 156 2.92 0.69 -23.12
CA LEU A 156 3.67 0.91 -21.87
C LEU A 156 5.19 1.00 -22.09
N LYS A 157 5.73 0.29 -23.08
CA LYS A 157 7.18 0.25 -23.36
C LYS A 157 7.72 1.53 -24.01
N ASP A 158 6.89 2.26 -24.73
CA ASP A 158 7.32 3.47 -25.43
C ASP A 158 7.62 4.62 -24.47
N LYS A 159 6.94 4.67 -23.31
CA LYS A 159 7.18 5.69 -22.27
C LYS A 159 8.37 5.41 -21.34
N GLU A 160 8.74 4.15 -21.09
CA GLU A 160 9.94 3.84 -20.31
C GLU A 160 11.26 4.27 -21.01
N LYS A 161 11.20 4.56 -22.31
CA LYS A 161 12.36 4.93 -23.13
C LYS A 161 12.55 6.43 -23.34
N THR A 162 11.65 7.26 -22.80
CA THR A 162 11.69 8.73 -22.94
C THR A 162 12.02 9.38 -21.61
#